data_AF-A0AAF0YRC6-F1
#
_entry.id   AF-A0AAF0YRC6-F1
#
_cell.length_a   1.000
_cell.length_b   1.000
_cell.length_c   1.000
_cell.angle_alpha   90.00
_cell.angle_beta   90.00
_cell.angle_gamma   90.00
#
_symmetry.space_group_name_H-M   'P 1'
#
loop_
_entity.id
_entity.type
_entity.pdbx_description
1 polymer ?
#
loop_
_entity_poly.entity_id
_entity_poly.type
_entity_poly.pdbx_seq_one_letter_code
_entity_poly.pdbx_strand_id
1 'polypeptide(L)'
;MFRHFFDALLSKKDDKPLDEGDGFFRPQLSSDRDWILPPRIAKKYDRNTFNYKKPYFPSGITGQAYFPYRWRKLSDFPRAVKIVPQPDNTVDCHALKVVHETKQIGWIKAEIAAWLAPYVYLLLQADSECLVYLTEPNTEEWEMSGGHAIRDVQIGVMILPTLEFIWKVFPPQRIWRELDIIWNSLPSDVAERIHKLHWNLDEETATVFKQIGQEKTSYPFALPATEDWIISNYLCWYRRIVYSLQDKRRRADRNIKICQLDKAGLPRKEIATQTGLARSTVASFVRKGRDPKIVKSWMQIRDSIPAEEDELREYIAKNHQPRDPR
;
A
#
# COMPACT_ATOMS: atom_id res chain seq x y z
N MET A 1 30.05 -2.45 9.40
CA MET A 1 29.93 -1.08 9.95
C MET A 1 28.58 -0.41 9.61
N PHE A 2 27.47 -1.18 9.59
CA PHE A 2 26.12 -0.69 9.22
C PHE A 2 25.02 -1.09 10.24
N ARG A 3 25.38 -1.74 11.36
CA ARG A 3 24.43 -2.16 12.41
C ARG A 3 24.02 -1.01 13.34
N HIS A 4 24.90 -0.04 13.59
CA HIS A 4 24.65 1.05 14.55
C HIS A 4 23.75 2.20 14.05
N PHE A 5 23.45 2.29 12.75
CA PHE A 5 22.58 3.37 12.24
C PHE A 5 21.07 3.04 12.38
N PHE A 6 20.71 1.75 12.39
CA PHE A 6 19.34 1.30 12.62
C PHE A 6 18.97 1.32 14.11
N ASP A 7 19.91 1.01 15.01
CA ASP A 7 19.66 1.06 16.45
C ASP A 7 19.33 2.49 16.93
N ALA A 8 19.93 3.54 16.35
CA ALA A 8 19.61 4.92 16.71
C ALA A 8 18.22 5.40 16.22
N LEU A 9 17.63 4.73 15.22
CA LEU A 9 16.27 5.00 14.74
C LEU A 9 15.20 4.21 15.51
N LEU A 10 15.59 3.11 16.17
CA LEU A 10 14.73 2.23 16.97
C LEU A 10 14.90 2.42 18.50
N SER A 11 15.93 3.13 18.96
CA SER A 11 16.31 3.27 20.39
C SER A 11 15.58 4.38 21.18
N LYS A 12 14.53 5.01 20.64
CA LYS A 12 13.63 5.82 21.47
C LYS A 12 12.25 5.19 21.47
N LYS A 13 12.11 4.17 22.34
CA LYS A 13 10.82 3.77 22.90
C LYS A 13 10.35 4.89 23.83
N ASP A 14 9.70 5.88 23.25
CA ASP A 14 8.64 6.57 23.96
C ASP A 14 7.34 5.93 23.46
N ASP A 15 7.04 4.73 23.98
CA ASP A 15 5.72 4.12 23.88
C ASP A 15 4.77 4.96 24.75
N LYS A 16 4.42 6.16 24.30
CA LYS A 16 3.20 6.81 24.77
C LYS A 16 2.03 6.17 24.05
N PRO A 17 0.96 5.76 24.75
CA PRO A 17 -0.26 5.34 24.09
C PRO A 17 -0.69 6.45 23.14
N LEU A 18 -0.98 6.08 21.90
CA LEU A 18 -1.50 6.97 20.88
C LEU A 18 -2.82 7.53 21.40
N ASP A 19 -2.85 8.83 21.62
CA ASP A 19 -4.01 9.60 22.05
C ASP A 19 -5.15 9.38 21.04
N GLU A 20 -6.31 8.92 21.51
CA GLU A 20 -7.53 8.63 20.73
C GLU A 20 -8.26 9.93 20.33
N GLY A 21 -7.51 10.97 19.96
CA GLY A 21 -8.08 12.24 19.52
C GLY A 21 -8.61 12.16 18.09
N ASP A 22 -9.84 12.66 17.87
CA ASP A 22 -10.70 12.68 16.67
C ASP A 22 -10.12 13.28 15.36
N GLY A 23 -8.80 13.17 15.11
CA GLY A 23 -8.13 13.56 13.87
C GLY A 23 -7.43 12.38 13.21
N PHE A 24 -8.14 11.68 12.32
CA PHE A 24 -7.76 10.38 11.73
C PHE A 24 -6.44 10.33 10.96
N PHE A 25 -5.96 11.47 10.44
CA PHE A 25 -4.70 11.58 9.74
C PHE A 25 -3.94 12.83 10.20
N ARG A 26 -3.55 12.86 11.47
CA ARG A 26 -2.43 13.71 11.90
C ARG A 26 -1.32 12.78 12.35
N PRO A 27 -0.50 12.21 11.44
CA PRO A 27 0.77 11.68 11.88
C PRO A 27 1.43 12.80 12.68
N GLN A 28 1.79 12.55 13.95
CA GLN A 28 2.53 13.54 14.73
C GLN A 28 3.88 13.72 14.06
N LEU A 29 3.92 14.68 13.14
CA LEU A 29 5.11 15.08 12.45
C LEU A 29 5.87 16.00 13.43
N SER A 30 6.77 15.42 14.23
CA SER A 30 7.54 16.16 15.26
C SER A 30 9.07 16.12 15.13
N SER A 31 9.67 15.61 14.04
CA SER A 31 11.13 15.53 13.85
C SER A 31 11.59 15.48 12.38
N ASP A 32 12.90 15.52 12.12
CA ASP A 32 13.54 15.21 10.83
C ASP A 32 13.05 13.91 10.13
N ARG A 33 12.25 13.08 10.83
CA ARG A 33 11.64 11.82 10.38
C ARG A 33 10.30 11.99 9.66
N ASP A 34 9.74 13.20 9.64
CA ASP A 34 8.40 13.49 9.13
C ASP A 34 8.37 13.73 7.63
N TRP A 35 9.55 14.01 7.09
CA TRP A 35 9.75 14.20 5.68
C TRP A 35 9.78 12.85 4.98
N ILE A 36 9.12 12.78 3.84
CA ILE A 36 9.16 11.64 2.91
C ILE A 36 10.60 11.19 2.64
N LEU A 37 11.54 12.15 2.62
CA LEU A 37 12.95 11.87 2.76
C LEU A 37 13.67 12.95 3.57
N PRO A 38 14.48 12.59 4.59
CA PRO A 38 15.26 13.57 5.34
C PRO A 38 16.46 14.16 4.54
N PRO A 39 16.78 15.47 4.72
CA PRO A 39 17.91 16.13 4.03
C PRO A 39 19.26 15.46 4.24
N ARG A 40 19.48 14.90 5.44
CA ARG A 40 20.73 14.22 5.81
C ARG A 40 20.98 12.95 4.99
N ILE A 41 19.92 12.32 4.49
CA ILE A 41 20.01 11.12 3.66
C ILE A 41 20.33 11.55 2.23
N ALA A 42 19.66 12.60 1.75
CA ALA A 42 19.88 13.14 0.42
C ALA A 42 21.31 13.63 0.21
N LYS A 43 21.89 14.36 1.18
CA LYS A 43 23.27 14.87 1.13
C LYS A 43 24.34 13.77 1.02
N LYS A 44 24.06 12.56 1.49
CA LYS A 44 25.01 11.44 1.50
C LYS A 44 24.86 10.53 0.28
N TYR A 45 23.93 10.83 -0.62
CA TYR A 45 23.61 9.98 -1.74
C TYR A 45 24.56 10.25 -2.91
N ASP A 46 25.45 9.30 -3.19
CA ASP A 46 26.35 9.38 -4.34
C ASP A 46 25.63 8.96 -5.62
N ARG A 47 25.49 9.91 -6.56
CA ARG A 47 24.89 9.71 -7.88
C ARG A 47 25.54 8.58 -8.70
N ASN A 48 26.84 8.34 -8.52
CA ASN A 48 27.59 7.35 -9.29
C ASN A 48 27.29 5.91 -8.84
N THR A 49 26.59 5.77 -7.70
CA THR A 49 26.26 4.47 -7.12
C THR A 49 24.81 4.07 -7.41
N PHE A 50 24.23 4.62 -8.49
CA PHE A 50 22.89 4.33 -8.96
C PHE A 50 22.70 2.83 -9.16
N ASN A 51 21.77 2.26 -8.40
CA ASN A 51 21.28 0.91 -8.58
C ASN A 51 19.83 0.91 -8.11
N TYR A 52 18.92 0.39 -8.96
CA TYR A 52 17.50 0.18 -8.64
C TYR A 52 17.27 -0.58 -7.31
N LYS A 53 18.30 -1.26 -6.78
CA LYS A 53 18.26 -1.99 -5.50
C LYS A 53 18.52 -1.12 -4.26
N LYS A 54 18.80 0.18 -4.40
CA LYS A 54 19.05 1.06 -3.24
C LYS A 54 17.73 1.53 -2.59
N PRO A 55 17.73 1.78 -1.27
CA PRO A 55 16.52 2.08 -0.50
C PRO A 55 15.94 3.48 -0.74
N TYR A 56 16.46 4.21 -1.72
CA TYR A 56 15.90 5.45 -2.20
C TYR A 56 16.08 5.44 -3.69
N PHE A 57 14.98 5.55 -4.43
CA PHE A 57 15.05 5.53 -5.87
C PHE A 57 15.25 6.97 -6.37
N PRO A 58 16.42 7.31 -6.92
CA PRO A 58 16.65 8.64 -7.42
C PRO A 58 16.00 8.72 -8.83
N SER A 59 15.07 9.65 -9.01
CA SER A 59 14.38 9.90 -10.27
C SER A 59 14.68 11.30 -10.79
N GLY A 60 14.99 11.41 -12.07
CA GLY A 60 15.08 12.73 -12.72
C GLY A 60 13.71 13.38 -12.81
N ILE A 61 13.67 14.70 -12.66
CA ILE A 61 12.47 15.49 -12.97
C ILE A 61 12.30 15.48 -14.49
N THR A 62 11.11 15.11 -14.97
CA THR A 62 10.80 15.11 -16.41
C THR A 62 10.06 16.36 -16.83
N GLY A 63 10.07 16.64 -18.14
CA GLY A 63 9.33 17.75 -18.72
C GLY A 63 9.88 19.13 -18.34
N GLN A 64 11.10 19.22 -17.81
CA GLN A 64 11.73 20.50 -17.46
C GLN A 64 11.83 21.45 -18.66
N ALA A 65 11.96 20.93 -19.89
CA ALA A 65 12.02 21.74 -21.10
C ALA A 65 10.76 22.61 -21.34
N TYR A 66 9.61 22.19 -20.80
CA TYR A 66 8.33 22.91 -20.91
C TYR A 66 8.19 24.06 -19.90
N PHE A 67 9.04 24.08 -18.87
CA PHE A 67 9.06 25.13 -17.86
C PHE A 67 10.38 25.90 -17.99
N PRO A 68 10.38 27.16 -18.43
CA PRO A 68 11.60 27.96 -18.59
C PRO A 68 12.18 28.40 -17.23
N TYR A 69 12.29 27.48 -16.29
CA TYR A 69 12.94 27.67 -15.02
C TYR A 69 14.44 27.42 -15.21
N ARG A 70 15.21 28.51 -15.38
CA ARG A 70 16.66 28.45 -15.46
C ARG A 70 17.28 28.80 -14.12
N TRP A 71 17.93 27.82 -13.51
CA TRP A 71 18.87 28.05 -12.42
C TRP A 71 20.10 28.75 -13.00
N ARG A 72 20.28 30.05 -12.70
CA ARG A 72 21.42 30.83 -13.25
C ARG A 72 22.72 30.55 -12.53
N LYS A 73 22.64 30.11 -11.26
CA LYS A 73 23.78 29.77 -10.41
C LYS A 73 23.48 28.50 -9.62
N LEU A 74 24.52 27.73 -9.29
CA LEU A 74 24.40 26.57 -8.40
C LEU A 74 23.84 26.95 -7.02
N SER A 75 24.10 28.18 -6.56
CA SER A 75 23.55 28.73 -5.31
C SER A 75 22.02 28.88 -5.32
N ASP A 76 21.43 29.02 -6.51
CA ASP A 76 19.99 29.25 -6.68
C ASP A 76 19.24 27.91 -6.76
N PHE A 77 19.97 26.80 -6.90
CA PHE A 77 19.41 25.46 -7.02
C PHE A 77 18.77 25.02 -5.70
N PRO A 78 17.52 24.52 -5.72
CA PRO A 78 16.78 24.29 -4.51
C PRO A 78 17.21 22.96 -3.90
N ARG A 79 17.48 22.99 -2.60
CA ARG A 79 17.83 21.76 -1.88
C ARG A 79 16.63 20.82 -1.75
N ALA A 80 15.43 21.39 -1.64
CA ALA A 80 14.18 20.66 -1.53
C ALA A 80 13.13 21.26 -2.45
N VAL A 81 12.24 20.40 -2.94
CA VAL A 81 11.09 20.77 -3.78
C VAL A 81 9.85 20.09 -3.23
N LYS A 82 8.70 20.69 -3.51
CA LYS A 82 7.39 20.18 -3.13
C LYS A 82 6.82 19.34 -4.26
N ILE A 83 6.31 18.17 -3.93
CA ILE A 83 5.49 17.39 -4.84
C ILE A 83 4.03 17.74 -4.57
N VAL A 84 3.30 18.03 -5.63
CA VAL A 84 1.88 18.34 -5.56
C VAL A 84 1.14 17.44 -6.57
N PRO A 85 0.07 16.76 -6.18
CA PRO A 85 -0.73 16.00 -7.13
C PRO A 85 -1.50 16.90 -8.10
N GLN A 86 -1.80 16.33 -9.26
CA GLN A 86 -2.59 16.97 -10.32
C GLN A 86 -3.62 15.95 -10.86
N PRO A 87 -4.66 15.61 -10.09
CA PRO A 87 -5.64 14.58 -10.45
C PRO A 87 -6.45 14.93 -11.71
N ASP A 88 -6.55 16.21 -12.01
CA ASP A 88 -7.23 16.80 -13.17
C ASP A 88 -6.37 16.81 -14.45
N ASN A 89 -5.16 16.25 -14.40
CA ASN A 89 -4.32 16.12 -15.58
C ASN A 89 -4.97 15.21 -16.63
N THR A 90 -5.13 15.73 -17.84
CA THR A 90 -5.85 15.04 -18.93
C THR A 90 -5.09 13.85 -19.54
N VAL A 91 -3.81 13.68 -19.22
CA VAL A 91 -2.94 12.63 -19.77
C VAL A 91 -2.70 11.51 -18.75
N ASP A 92 -2.49 11.86 -17.48
CA ASP A 92 -2.18 10.91 -16.42
C ASP A 92 -2.83 11.36 -15.10
N CYS A 93 -3.83 10.62 -14.62
CA CYS A 93 -4.51 10.93 -13.36
C CYS A 93 -3.58 10.83 -12.13
N HIS A 94 -2.44 10.13 -12.25
CA HIS A 94 -1.42 10.05 -11.20
C HIS A 94 -0.40 11.19 -11.27
N ALA A 95 -0.53 12.13 -12.21
CA ALA A 95 0.48 13.15 -12.43
C ALA A 95 0.84 13.89 -11.12
N LEU A 96 2.14 13.84 -10.80
CA LEU A 96 2.72 14.53 -9.66
C LEU A 96 3.62 15.66 -10.19
N LYS A 97 3.19 16.90 -10.03
CA LYS A 97 4.01 18.07 -10.40
C LYS A 97 5.05 18.34 -9.32
N VAL A 98 6.22 18.78 -9.78
CA VAL A 98 7.33 19.19 -8.92
C VAL A 98 7.37 20.72 -8.90
N VAL A 99 7.29 21.30 -7.70
CA VAL A 99 7.18 22.74 -7.47
C VAL A 99 8.34 23.21 -6.60
N HIS A 100 8.99 24.29 -7.02
CA HIS A 100 9.90 25.06 -6.17
C HIS A 100 9.26 26.42 -5.89
N GLU A 101 9.15 26.78 -4.60
CA GLU A 101 8.36 27.93 -4.13
C GLU A 101 6.92 27.87 -4.70
N THR A 102 6.62 28.68 -5.71
CA THR A 102 5.32 28.75 -6.37
C THR A 102 5.36 28.32 -7.84
N LYS A 103 6.54 27.92 -8.33
CA LYS A 103 6.78 27.65 -9.76
C LYS A 103 6.95 26.15 -10.00
N GLN A 104 6.20 25.64 -10.96
CA GLN A 104 6.39 24.29 -11.45
C GLN A 104 7.70 24.20 -12.25
N ILE A 105 8.47 23.16 -11.97
CA ILE A 105 9.76 22.90 -12.60
C ILE A 105 9.77 21.58 -13.40
N GLY A 106 8.71 20.78 -13.29
CA GLY A 106 8.54 19.55 -14.06
C GLY A 106 7.55 18.60 -13.40
N TRP A 107 7.69 17.32 -13.71
CA TRP A 107 6.89 16.23 -13.16
C TRP A 107 7.76 15.07 -12.67
N ILE A 108 7.15 14.22 -11.86
CA ILE A 108 7.65 12.88 -11.58
C ILE A 108 7.31 11.98 -12.79
N LYS A 109 8.23 11.08 -13.16
CA LYS A 109 7.97 10.07 -14.21
C LYS A 109 6.67 9.31 -13.92
N ALA A 110 5.85 9.08 -14.95
CA ALA A 110 4.54 8.45 -14.82
C ALA A 110 4.57 7.10 -14.08
N GLU A 111 5.49 6.21 -14.47
CA GLU A 111 5.70 4.89 -13.82
C GLU A 111 5.89 5.02 -12.30
N ILE A 112 6.52 6.11 -11.87
CA ILE A 112 6.83 6.37 -10.48
C ILE A 112 5.67 7.09 -9.79
N ALA A 113 5.04 8.01 -10.50
CA ALA A 113 3.90 8.77 -10.02
C ALA A 113 2.71 7.85 -9.70
N ALA A 114 2.49 6.81 -10.52
CA ALA A 114 1.43 5.82 -10.32
C ALA A 114 1.45 5.18 -8.91
N TRP A 115 2.63 4.81 -8.41
CA TRP A 115 2.73 4.22 -7.06
C TRP A 115 2.80 5.25 -5.94
N LEU A 116 3.35 6.45 -6.20
CA LEU A 116 3.59 7.46 -5.18
C LEU A 116 2.34 8.32 -4.92
N ALA A 117 1.54 8.57 -5.95
CA ALA A 117 0.44 9.54 -5.89
C ALA A 117 -0.55 9.29 -4.75
N PRO A 118 -1.07 8.06 -4.51
CA PRO A 118 -1.98 7.79 -3.39
C PRO A 118 -1.42 8.26 -2.03
N TYR A 119 -0.12 8.06 -1.80
CA TYR A 119 0.52 8.46 -0.55
C TYR A 119 0.73 9.96 -0.43
N VAL A 120 0.99 10.65 -1.55
CA VAL A 120 1.06 12.12 -1.55
C VAL A 120 -0.30 12.72 -1.21
N TYR A 121 -1.40 12.14 -1.71
CA TYR A 121 -2.75 12.57 -1.33
C TYR A 121 -3.02 12.36 0.15
N LEU A 122 -2.63 11.21 0.73
CA LEU A 122 -2.76 10.95 2.15
C LEU A 122 -2.00 11.96 3.01
N LEU A 123 -0.80 12.38 2.60
CA LEU A 123 -0.04 13.43 3.30
C LEU A 123 -0.74 14.78 3.22
N LEU A 124 -1.25 15.15 2.05
CA LEU A 124 -1.91 16.45 1.90
C LEU A 124 -3.23 16.55 2.66
N GLN A 125 -4.00 15.46 2.74
CA GLN A 125 -5.17 15.40 3.62
C GLN A 125 -4.82 15.54 5.11
N ALA A 126 -3.60 15.14 5.47
CA ALA A 126 -3.05 15.30 6.80
C ALA A 126 -2.46 16.71 7.04
N ASP A 127 -2.80 17.70 6.22
CA ASP A 127 -2.23 19.05 6.21
C ASP A 127 -0.68 19.06 6.15
N SER A 128 -0.09 18.01 5.57
CA SER A 128 1.36 17.79 5.57
C SER A 128 1.97 18.00 4.19
N GLU A 129 3.11 18.67 4.13
CA GLU A 129 3.80 18.90 2.87
C GLU A 129 4.62 17.70 2.42
N CYS A 130 4.52 17.39 1.13
CA CYS A 130 5.31 16.36 0.47
C CYS A 130 6.61 16.97 -0.07
N LEU A 131 7.63 17.13 0.78
CA LEU A 131 8.94 17.62 0.36
C LEU A 131 9.91 16.48 0.04
N VAL A 132 10.65 16.67 -1.03
CA VAL A 132 11.71 15.75 -1.50
C VAL A 132 12.95 16.55 -1.84
N TYR A 133 14.10 15.93 -1.58
CA TYR A 133 15.38 16.58 -1.77
C TYR A 133 15.95 16.28 -3.13
N LEU A 134 16.59 17.28 -3.70
CA LEU A 134 17.34 17.16 -4.94
C LEU A 134 18.82 16.95 -4.63
N THR A 135 19.47 16.09 -5.40
CA THR A 135 20.94 16.06 -5.44
C THR A 135 21.48 17.33 -6.06
N GLU A 136 22.76 17.62 -5.85
CA GLU A 136 23.44 18.66 -6.60
C GLU A 136 23.25 18.41 -8.11
N PRO A 137 22.87 19.44 -8.87
CA PRO A 137 22.55 19.27 -10.27
C PRO A 137 23.81 18.99 -11.07
N ASN A 138 23.67 18.14 -12.08
CA ASN A 138 24.63 18.11 -13.18
C ASN A 138 24.17 19.05 -14.28
N THR A 139 25.15 19.68 -14.93
CA THR A 139 24.91 20.30 -16.24
C THR A 139 24.88 19.18 -17.26
N GLU A 140 23.73 18.99 -17.91
CA GLU A 140 23.63 18.14 -19.09
C GLU A 140 23.39 19.00 -20.33
N GLU A 141 24.11 18.70 -21.40
CA GLU A 141 23.88 19.27 -22.73
C GLU A 141 22.75 18.49 -23.41
N TRP A 142 21.63 19.17 -23.66
CA TRP A 142 20.50 18.57 -24.39
C TRP A 142 20.45 19.11 -25.83
N GLU A 143 20.54 18.23 -26.82
CA GLU A 143 20.26 18.54 -28.22
C GLU A 143 18.75 18.42 -28.48
N MET A 144 18.12 19.48 -28.98
CA MET A 144 16.77 19.37 -29.54
C MET A 144 16.84 19.00 -31.02
N SER A 145 16.01 18.05 -31.45
CA SER A 145 15.80 17.71 -32.86
C SER A 145 15.45 18.97 -33.65
N GLY A 146 16.38 19.49 -34.46
CA GLY A 146 16.18 20.75 -35.20
C GLY A 146 17.40 21.69 -35.28
N GLY A 147 18.55 21.30 -34.73
CA GLY A 147 19.83 21.85 -35.17
C GLY A 147 20.44 22.99 -34.36
N HIS A 148 19.72 23.72 -33.50
CA HIS A 148 20.38 24.61 -32.51
C HIS A 148 19.53 24.89 -31.25
N ALA A 149 20.02 24.43 -30.10
CA ALA A 149 20.25 25.18 -28.87
C ALA A 149 20.70 24.16 -27.79
N ILE A 150 22.01 24.07 -27.54
CA ILE A 150 22.53 23.38 -26.35
C ILE A 150 21.96 24.13 -25.14
N ARG A 151 21.04 23.50 -24.41
CA ARG A 151 20.60 24.02 -23.13
C ARG A 151 21.39 23.32 -22.06
N ASP A 152 22.21 24.08 -21.32
CA ASP A 152 22.71 23.67 -20.02
C ASP A 152 21.51 23.55 -19.07
N VAL A 153 21.01 22.33 -18.91
CA VAL A 153 19.97 22.06 -17.92
C VAL A 153 20.65 21.55 -16.66
N GLN A 154 20.42 22.24 -15.55
CA GLN A 154 20.80 21.76 -14.23
C GLN A 154 19.77 20.73 -13.78
N ILE A 155 20.12 19.45 -13.94
CA ILE A 155 19.27 18.33 -13.54
C ILE A 155 19.70 17.86 -12.16
N GLY A 156 18.95 18.23 -11.15
CA GLY A 156 18.98 17.52 -9.88
C GLY A 156 18.17 16.24 -9.98
N VAL A 157 18.70 15.18 -9.40
CA VAL A 157 17.95 13.93 -9.25
C VAL A 157 17.19 14.01 -7.94
N MET A 158 15.89 13.80 -8.00
CA MET A 158 15.02 13.78 -6.85
C MET A 158 15.11 12.43 -6.17
N ILE A 159 15.33 12.43 -4.87
CA ILE A 159 15.43 11.18 -4.10
C ILE A 159 14.06 10.87 -3.52
N LEU A 160 13.46 9.78 -4.00
CA LEU A 160 12.11 9.35 -3.63
C LEU A 160 12.12 8.32 -2.50
N PRO A 161 11.03 8.22 -1.71
CA PRO A 161 10.93 7.26 -0.62
C PRO A 161 10.85 5.83 -1.16
N THR A 162 11.27 4.86 -0.35
CA THR A 162 10.87 3.47 -0.57
C THR A 162 9.46 3.20 -0.08
N LEU A 163 8.88 2.11 -0.59
CA LEU A 163 7.66 1.54 -0.06
C LEU A 163 7.79 1.18 1.43
N GLU A 164 8.94 0.66 1.87
CA GLU A 164 9.22 0.38 3.29
C GLU A 164 9.15 1.65 4.14
N PHE A 165 9.74 2.76 3.66
CA PHE A 165 9.65 4.04 4.36
C PHE A 165 8.21 4.56 4.40
N ILE A 166 7.51 4.48 3.26
CA ILE A 166 6.10 4.86 3.18
C ILE A 166 5.26 4.06 4.17
N TRP A 167 5.42 2.74 4.26
CA TRP A 167 4.67 1.91 5.21
C TRP A 167 5.02 2.20 6.67
N LYS A 168 6.21 2.74 6.94
CA LYS A 168 6.55 3.21 8.28
C LYS A 168 5.78 4.49 8.63
N VAL A 169 5.64 5.41 7.68
CA VAL A 169 4.87 6.67 7.86
C VAL A 169 3.37 6.40 7.84
N PHE A 170 2.94 5.49 6.98
CA PHE A 170 1.57 5.06 6.76
C PHE A 170 1.44 3.55 6.95
N PRO A 171 1.33 3.08 8.21
CA PRO A 171 1.17 1.66 8.51
C PRO A 171 0.00 1.08 7.73
N PRO A 172 0.22 0.06 6.87
CA PRO A 172 -0.85 -0.52 6.06
C PRO A 172 -2.05 -0.97 6.90
N GLN A 173 -1.82 -1.40 8.14
CA GLN A 173 -2.88 -1.80 9.07
C GLN A 173 -3.88 -0.67 9.33
N ARG A 174 -3.42 0.58 9.44
CA ARG A 174 -4.31 1.73 9.66
C ARG A 174 -5.14 2.01 8.41
N ILE A 175 -4.51 2.01 7.24
CA ILE A 175 -5.21 2.22 5.97
C ILE A 175 -6.23 1.10 5.72
N TRP A 176 -5.86 -0.16 5.97
CA TRP A 176 -6.76 -1.29 5.77
C TRP A 176 -7.95 -1.27 6.71
N ARG A 177 -7.86 -0.68 7.91
CA ARG A 177 -9.05 -0.49 8.77
C ARG A 177 -10.09 0.40 8.10
N GLU A 178 -9.67 1.51 7.50
CA GLU A 178 -10.57 2.39 6.74
C GLU A 178 -11.19 1.63 5.56
N LEU A 179 -10.37 0.90 4.81
CA LEU A 179 -10.85 0.14 3.66
C LEU A 179 -11.71 -1.07 4.05
N ASP A 180 -11.52 -1.64 5.24
CA ASP A 180 -12.37 -2.70 5.82
C ASP A 180 -13.78 -2.15 6.14
N ILE A 181 -13.91 -0.88 6.57
CA ILE A 181 -15.23 -0.24 6.76
C ILE A 181 -16.01 -0.21 5.44
N ILE A 182 -15.32 0.12 4.33
CA ILE A 182 -15.92 0.11 2.99
C ILE A 182 -16.32 -1.30 2.64
N TRP A 183 -15.39 -2.25 2.75
CA TRP A 183 -15.62 -3.65 2.39
C TRP A 183 -16.81 -4.26 3.16
N ASN A 184 -16.87 -4.04 4.47
CA ASN A 184 -17.92 -4.55 5.34
C ASN A 184 -19.27 -3.84 5.11
N SER A 185 -19.26 -2.70 4.42
CA SER A 185 -20.46 -1.97 3.99
C SER A 185 -20.90 -2.31 2.57
N LEU A 186 -20.15 -3.13 1.82
CA LEU A 186 -20.51 -3.47 0.45
C LEU A 186 -21.78 -4.35 0.42
N PRO A 187 -22.70 -4.10 -0.52
CA PRO A 187 -23.74 -5.06 -0.87
C PRO A 187 -23.15 -6.42 -1.21
N SER A 188 -23.82 -7.51 -0.82
CA SER A 188 -23.28 -8.86 -0.98
C SER A 188 -23.01 -9.24 -2.45
N ASP A 189 -23.87 -8.80 -3.37
CA ASP A 189 -23.72 -8.97 -4.81
C ASP A 189 -22.50 -8.23 -5.37
N VAL A 190 -22.23 -7.02 -4.87
CA VAL A 190 -21.03 -6.24 -5.23
C VAL A 190 -19.76 -6.93 -4.73
N ALA A 191 -19.74 -7.38 -3.48
CA ALA A 191 -18.60 -8.11 -2.92
C ALA A 191 -18.33 -9.43 -3.68
N GLU A 192 -19.40 -10.16 -4.05
CA GLU A 192 -19.30 -11.37 -4.87
C GLU A 192 -18.75 -11.08 -6.28
N ARG A 193 -19.15 -9.96 -6.89
CA ARG A 193 -18.63 -9.53 -8.18
C ARG A 193 -17.13 -9.23 -8.11
N ILE A 194 -16.68 -8.47 -7.12
CA ILE A 194 -15.24 -8.21 -6.90
C ILE A 194 -14.48 -9.54 -6.74
N HIS A 195 -15.02 -10.50 -5.99
CA HIS A 195 -14.42 -11.82 -5.86
C HIS A 195 -14.33 -12.57 -7.21
N LYS A 196 -15.38 -12.52 -8.04
CA LYS A 196 -15.39 -13.10 -9.40
C LYS A 196 -14.39 -12.40 -10.34
N LEU A 197 -14.18 -11.10 -10.17
CA LEU A 197 -13.17 -10.29 -10.88
C LEU A 197 -11.76 -10.44 -10.31
N HIS A 198 -11.51 -11.51 -9.55
CA HIS A 198 -10.22 -11.79 -8.94
C HIS A 198 -9.68 -10.65 -8.07
N TRP A 199 -10.57 -10.00 -7.31
CA TRP A 199 -10.26 -8.89 -6.40
C TRP A 199 -9.91 -7.57 -7.09
N ASN A 200 -10.22 -7.44 -8.39
CA ASN A 200 -10.13 -6.16 -9.09
C ASN A 200 -11.48 -5.44 -9.07
N LEU A 201 -11.43 -4.11 -9.16
CA LEU A 201 -12.61 -3.28 -9.36
C LEU A 201 -12.81 -3.05 -10.87
N ASP A 202 -14.03 -3.23 -11.34
CA ASP A 202 -14.50 -2.66 -12.60
C ASP A 202 -15.17 -1.29 -12.35
N GLU A 203 -15.63 -0.61 -13.39
CA GLU A 203 -16.21 0.74 -13.29
C GLU A 203 -17.41 0.80 -12.32
N GLU A 204 -18.27 -0.20 -12.35
CA GLU A 204 -19.47 -0.27 -11.51
C GLU A 204 -19.11 -0.51 -10.04
N THR A 205 -18.30 -1.53 -9.77
CA THR A 205 -17.85 -1.85 -8.40
C THR A 205 -16.98 -0.73 -7.83
N ALA A 206 -16.14 -0.08 -8.65
CA ALA A 206 -15.35 1.09 -8.26
C ALA A 206 -16.23 2.28 -7.85
N THR A 207 -17.32 2.52 -8.57
CA THR A 207 -18.26 3.61 -8.25
C THR A 207 -18.91 3.38 -6.89
N VAL A 208 -19.42 2.18 -6.64
CA VAL A 208 -20.02 1.82 -5.33
C VAL A 208 -18.98 1.89 -4.21
N PHE A 209 -17.78 1.35 -4.45
CA PHE A 209 -16.68 1.37 -3.47
C PHE A 209 -16.30 2.80 -3.09
N LYS A 210 -16.16 3.68 -4.09
CA LYS A 210 -15.85 5.10 -3.89
C LYS A 210 -16.96 5.82 -3.14
N GLN A 211 -18.23 5.61 -3.52
CA GLN A 211 -19.37 6.25 -2.85
C GLN A 211 -19.41 5.92 -1.36
N ILE A 212 -19.35 4.63 -1.02
CA ILE A 212 -19.34 4.17 0.38
C ILE A 212 -18.13 4.76 1.12
N GLY A 213 -16.96 4.77 0.47
CA GLY A 213 -15.76 5.35 1.05
C GLY A 213 -15.90 6.83 1.37
N GLN A 214 -16.43 7.63 0.43
CA GLN A 214 -16.67 9.06 0.65
C GLN A 214 -17.69 9.34 1.77
N GLU A 215 -18.65 8.45 1.98
CA GLU A 215 -19.65 8.58 3.03
C GLU A 215 -19.15 8.13 4.42
N LYS A 216 -18.25 7.14 4.48
CA LYS A 216 -17.95 6.41 5.72
C LYS A 216 -16.51 6.45 6.18
N THR A 217 -15.58 6.95 5.37
CA THR A 217 -14.15 6.91 5.68
C THR A 217 -13.49 8.26 5.41
N SER A 218 -12.30 8.43 5.96
CA SER A 218 -11.48 9.62 5.68
C SER A 218 -10.54 9.43 4.49
N TYR A 219 -10.64 8.31 3.75
CA TYR A 219 -9.70 7.97 2.69
C TYR A 219 -9.78 8.96 1.51
N PRO A 220 -8.65 9.47 0.98
CA PRO A 220 -8.63 10.37 -0.16
C PRO A 220 -8.93 9.61 -1.46
N PHE A 221 -10.18 9.60 -1.88
CA PHE A 221 -10.57 9.14 -3.23
C PHE A 221 -10.20 10.16 -4.33
N ALA A 222 -8.95 10.60 -4.32
CA ALA A 222 -8.43 11.59 -5.26
C ALA A 222 -8.10 10.98 -6.64
N LEU A 223 -7.86 9.67 -6.68
CA LEU A 223 -7.69 8.90 -7.91
C LEU A 223 -8.95 8.08 -8.20
N PRO A 224 -9.17 7.66 -9.46
CA PRO A 224 -10.12 6.59 -9.75
C PRO A 224 -9.78 5.35 -8.90
N ALA A 225 -10.78 4.72 -8.28
CA ALA A 225 -10.53 3.59 -7.38
C ALA A 225 -9.91 2.37 -8.10
N THR A 226 -10.09 2.26 -9.42
CA THR A 226 -9.46 1.26 -10.27
C THR A 226 -7.95 1.49 -10.45
N GLU A 227 -7.51 2.74 -10.34
CA GLU A 227 -6.13 3.17 -10.55
C GLU A 227 -5.35 3.33 -9.23
N ASP A 228 -6.07 3.39 -8.10
CA ASP A 228 -5.45 3.56 -6.79
C ASP A 228 -4.70 2.30 -6.34
N TRP A 229 -3.37 2.38 -6.37
CA TRP A 229 -2.48 1.29 -5.95
C TRP A 229 -2.72 0.81 -4.52
N ILE A 230 -3.10 1.69 -3.59
CA ILE A 230 -3.37 1.30 -2.20
C ILE A 230 -4.63 0.44 -2.13
N ILE A 231 -5.69 0.84 -2.86
CA ILE A 231 -6.93 0.05 -2.96
C ILE A 231 -6.66 -1.29 -3.63
N SER A 232 -5.91 -1.29 -4.73
CA SER A 232 -5.52 -2.52 -5.43
C SER A 232 -4.73 -3.46 -4.51
N ASN A 233 -3.74 -2.95 -3.77
CA ASN A 233 -2.98 -3.75 -2.80
C ASN A 233 -3.88 -4.30 -1.69
N TYR A 234 -4.77 -3.46 -1.16
CA TYR A 234 -5.74 -3.88 -0.15
C TYR A 234 -6.64 -5.03 -0.64
N LEU A 235 -7.22 -4.94 -1.84
CA LEU A 235 -8.12 -5.97 -2.36
C LEU A 235 -7.36 -7.24 -2.79
N CYS A 236 -6.39 -7.08 -3.70
CA CYS A 236 -5.71 -8.18 -4.35
C CYS A 236 -4.76 -8.95 -3.44
N TRP A 237 -4.18 -8.27 -2.45
CA TRP A 237 -3.26 -8.88 -1.50
C TRP A 237 -3.94 -9.11 -0.14
N TYR A 238 -4.41 -8.06 0.55
CA TYR A 238 -4.90 -8.20 1.92
C TYR A 238 -6.24 -8.96 2.01
N ARG A 239 -7.30 -8.50 1.33
CA ARG A 239 -8.63 -9.14 1.37
C ARG A 239 -8.61 -10.55 0.80
N ARG A 240 -7.81 -10.78 -0.26
CA ARG A 240 -7.56 -12.12 -0.78
C ARG A 240 -6.95 -13.06 0.27
N ILE A 241 -5.99 -12.59 1.05
CA ILE A 241 -5.38 -13.38 2.14
C ILE A 241 -6.41 -13.63 3.25
N VAL A 242 -7.13 -12.60 3.71
CA VAL A 242 -8.21 -12.71 4.70
C VAL A 242 -9.20 -13.79 4.29
N TYR A 243 -9.73 -13.70 3.07
CA TYR A 243 -10.69 -14.68 2.55
C TYR A 243 -10.12 -16.10 2.47
N SER A 244 -8.88 -16.24 1.98
CA SER A 244 -8.20 -17.55 1.89
C SER A 244 -8.01 -18.19 3.27
N LEU A 245 -7.63 -17.41 4.28
CA LEU A 245 -7.44 -17.88 5.65
C LEU A 245 -8.78 -18.24 6.30
N GLN A 246 -9.80 -17.39 6.16
CA GLN A 246 -11.14 -17.66 6.68
C GLN A 246 -11.78 -18.90 6.03
N ASP A 247 -11.63 -19.09 4.72
CA ASP A 247 -12.11 -20.29 4.03
C ASP A 247 -11.35 -21.54 4.48
N LYS A 248 -10.02 -21.47 4.67
CA LYS A 248 -9.24 -22.57 5.25
C LYS A 248 -9.72 -22.95 6.65
N ARG A 249 -9.92 -21.96 7.53
CA ARG A 249 -10.46 -22.18 8.88
C ARG A 249 -11.85 -22.79 8.83
N ARG A 250 -12.77 -22.21 8.05
CA ARG A 250 -14.15 -22.71 7.86
C ARG A 250 -14.18 -24.16 7.38
N ARG A 251 -13.30 -24.53 6.44
CA ARG A 251 -13.17 -25.92 5.97
C ARG A 251 -12.66 -26.84 7.07
N ALA A 252 -11.68 -26.41 7.87
CA ALA A 252 -11.18 -27.18 9.00
C ALA A 252 -12.27 -27.39 10.06
N ASP A 253 -12.99 -26.34 10.45
CA ASP A 253 -14.14 -26.39 11.38
C ASP A 253 -15.21 -27.36 10.89
N ARG A 254 -15.61 -27.25 9.62
CA ARG A 254 -16.57 -28.15 9.00
C ARG A 254 -16.11 -29.60 9.06
N ASN A 255 -14.84 -29.89 8.74
CA ASN A 255 -14.31 -31.24 8.75
C ASN A 255 -14.27 -31.83 10.18
N ILE A 256 -13.88 -31.03 11.17
CA ILE A 256 -13.91 -31.41 12.59
C ILE A 256 -15.35 -31.71 13.02
N LYS A 257 -16.30 -30.84 12.68
CA LYS A 257 -17.73 -31.02 12.96
C LYS A 257 -18.28 -32.31 12.34
N ILE A 258 -17.94 -32.62 11.09
CA ILE A 258 -18.34 -33.88 10.43
C ILE A 258 -17.87 -35.09 11.24
N CYS A 259 -16.62 -35.12 11.70
CA CYS A 259 -16.10 -36.21 12.49
C CYS A 259 -16.75 -36.32 13.87
N GLN A 260 -17.07 -35.18 14.50
CA GLN A 260 -17.78 -35.18 15.78
C GLN A 260 -19.20 -35.74 15.65
N LEU A 261 -19.94 -35.33 14.60
CA LEU A 261 -21.29 -35.82 14.35
C LEU A 261 -21.32 -37.32 14.02
N ASP A 262 -20.36 -37.82 13.22
CA ASP A 262 -20.26 -39.26 12.92
C ASP A 262 -19.92 -40.07 14.18
N LYS A 263 -19.04 -39.57 15.06
CA LYS A 263 -18.75 -40.18 16.37
C LYS A 263 -19.96 -40.19 17.30
N ALA A 264 -20.82 -39.17 17.21
CA ALA A 264 -22.09 -39.12 17.93
C ALA A 264 -23.17 -40.06 17.34
N GLY A 265 -22.86 -40.79 16.27
CA GLY A 265 -23.75 -41.77 15.65
C GLY A 265 -24.74 -41.20 14.65
N LEU A 266 -24.62 -39.92 14.26
CA LEU A 266 -25.54 -39.33 13.28
C LEU A 266 -25.40 -40.03 11.92
N PRO A 267 -26.51 -40.38 11.24
CA PRO A 267 -26.47 -40.88 9.89
C PRO A 267 -25.80 -39.88 8.94
N ARG A 268 -24.91 -40.37 8.06
CA ARG A 268 -24.19 -39.53 7.08
C ARG A 268 -25.09 -38.70 6.17
N LYS A 269 -26.34 -39.14 5.95
CA LYS A 269 -27.34 -38.39 5.20
C LYS A 269 -27.72 -37.10 5.94
N GLU A 270 -27.91 -37.17 7.25
CA GLU A 270 -28.24 -36.00 8.09
C GLU A 270 -27.04 -35.07 8.22
N ILE A 271 -25.84 -35.61 8.40
CA ILE A 271 -24.61 -34.81 8.43
C ILE A 271 -24.43 -34.04 7.10
N ALA A 272 -24.71 -34.70 5.98
CA ALA A 272 -24.66 -34.08 4.65
C ALA A 272 -25.63 -32.89 4.54
N THR A 273 -26.88 -33.05 4.99
CA THR A 273 -27.87 -31.97 5.05
C THR A 273 -27.39 -30.80 5.93
N GLN A 274 -26.90 -31.08 7.14
CA GLN A 274 -26.44 -30.04 8.08
C GLN A 274 -25.19 -29.27 7.61
N THR A 275 -24.35 -29.90 6.77
CA THR A 275 -23.08 -29.31 6.32
C THR A 275 -23.13 -28.80 4.87
N GLY A 276 -24.26 -28.98 4.18
CA GLY A 276 -24.41 -28.58 2.78
C GLY A 276 -23.50 -29.34 1.82
N LEU A 277 -23.14 -30.59 2.15
CA LEU A 277 -22.21 -31.41 1.36
C LEU A 277 -22.90 -32.64 0.77
N ALA A 278 -22.33 -33.19 -0.30
CA ALA A 278 -22.74 -34.51 -0.79
C ALA A 278 -22.41 -35.62 0.25
N ARG A 279 -23.28 -36.63 0.34
CA ARG A 279 -23.10 -37.78 1.25
C ARG A 279 -21.78 -38.52 1.03
N SER A 280 -21.33 -38.64 -0.22
CA SER A 280 -20.04 -39.24 -0.58
C SER A 280 -18.85 -38.43 -0.04
N THR A 281 -18.93 -37.11 -0.09
CA THR A 281 -17.93 -36.19 0.48
C THR A 281 -17.86 -36.34 2.00
N VAL A 282 -19.00 -36.39 2.67
CA VAL A 282 -19.07 -36.68 4.12
C VAL A 282 -18.41 -38.02 4.45
N ALA A 283 -18.74 -39.08 3.72
CA ALA A 283 -18.13 -40.40 3.92
C ALA A 283 -16.60 -40.38 3.73
N SER A 284 -16.10 -39.61 2.76
CA SER A 284 -14.67 -39.42 2.54
C SER A 284 -13.99 -38.71 3.72
N PHE A 285 -14.59 -37.64 4.25
CA PHE A 285 -14.05 -36.94 5.41
C PHE A 285 -14.09 -37.78 6.68
N VAL A 286 -15.18 -38.52 6.92
CA VAL A 286 -15.27 -39.49 8.02
C VAL A 286 -14.16 -40.53 7.94
N ARG A 287 -13.94 -41.12 6.76
CA ARG A 287 -12.88 -42.10 6.54
C ARG A 287 -11.50 -41.51 6.83
N LYS A 288 -11.21 -40.29 6.34
CA LYS A 288 -9.96 -39.57 6.63
C LYS A 288 -9.82 -39.25 8.12
N GLY A 289 -10.89 -38.85 8.77
CA GLY A 289 -10.93 -38.51 10.20
C GLY A 289 -10.77 -39.70 11.16
N ARG A 290 -10.70 -40.94 10.64
CA ARG A 290 -10.26 -42.10 11.45
C ARG A 290 -8.77 -42.06 11.77
N ASP A 291 -7.97 -41.36 10.96
CA ASP A 291 -6.56 -41.12 11.27
C ASP A 291 -6.45 -39.92 12.24
N PRO A 292 -5.97 -40.15 13.49
CA PRO A 292 -5.80 -39.08 14.47
C PRO A 292 -4.86 -37.96 13.99
N LYS A 293 -3.88 -38.26 13.11
CA LYS A 293 -2.96 -37.26 12.57
C LYS A 293 -3.68 -36.25 11.69
N ILE A 294 -4.64 -36.71 10.88
CA ILE A 294 -5.43 -35.84 10.00
C ILE A 294 -6.35 -34.94 10.83
N VAL A 295 -7.04 -35.48 11.83
CA VAL A 295 -7.90 -34.68 12.72
C VAL A 295 -7.08 -33.65 13.48
N LYS A 296 -5.90 -34.05 13.99
CA LYS A 296 -4.95 -33.13 14.65
C LYS A 296 -4.51 -32.01 13.69
N SER A 297 -4.24 -32.33 12.43
CA SER A 297 -3.89 -31.33 11.41
C SER A 297 -5.03 -30.33 11.17
N TRP A 298 -6.29 -30.77 11.09
CA TRP A 298 -7.43 -29.85 10.98
C TRP A 298 -7.57 -28.95 12.21
N MET A 299 -7.41 -29.51 13.42
CA MET A 299 -7.43 -28.72 14.66
C MET A 299 -6.30 -27.67 14.66
N GLN A 300 -5.08 -28.05 14.28
CA GLN A 300 -3.95 -27.12 14.14
C GLN A 300 -4.23 -26.01 13.12
N ILE A 301 -4.88 -26.31 11.99
CA ILE A 301 -5.25 -25.28 11.00
C ILE A 301 -6.27 -24.33 11.60
N ARG A 302 -7.32 -24.86 12.24
CA ARG A 302 -8.33 -24.03 12.91
C ARG A 302 -7.66 -23.14 13.94
N ASP A 303 -6.92 -23.72 14.87
CA ASP A 303 -6.36 -23.01 16.03
C ASP A 303 -5.25 -22.03 15.65
N SER A 304 -4.59 -22.20 14.50
CA SER A 304 -3.52 -21.30 14.04
C SER A 304 -4.02 -20.07 13.26
N ILE A 305 -5.28 -20.07 12.81
CA ILE A 305 -5.89 -18.95 12.09
C ILE A 305 -6.88 -18.27 13.03
N PRO A 306 -6.73 -16.99 13.39
CA PRO A 306 -7.69 -16.31 14.26
C PRO A 306 -9.12 -16.32 13.71
N ALA A 307 -10.10 -16.31 14.61
CA ALA A 307 -11.52 -16.26 14.26
C ALA A 307 -11.98 -14.82 14.01
N GLU A 308 -11.55 -13.91 14.89
CA GLU A 308 -11.94 -12.51 14.87
C GLU A 308 -11.14 -11.73 13.82
N GLU A 309 -11.80 -10.78 13.17
CA GLU A 309 -11.20 -10.03 12.04
C GLU A 309 -10.01 -9.16 12.49
N ASP A 310 -10.09 -8.57 13.69
CA ASP A 310 -8.99 -7.76 14.24
C ASP A 310 -7.75 -8.60 14.55
N GLU A 311 -7.92 -9.76 15.19
CA GLU A 311 -6.84 -10.70 15.45
C GLU A 311 -6.24 -11.25 14.13
N LEU A 312 -7.09 -11.50 13.13
CA LEU A 312 -6.66 -11.93 11.81
C LEU A 312 -5.84 -10.85 11.10
N ARG A 313 -6.19 -9.57 11.26
CA ARG A 313 -5.43 -8.44 10.72
C ARG A 313 -4.03 -8.37 11.33
N GLU A 314 -3.92 -8.52 12.65
CA GLU A 314 -2.63 -8.58 13.34
C GLU A 314 -1.80 -9.79 12.92
N TYR A 315 -2.46 -10.95 12.78
CA TYR A 315 -1.83 -12.15 12.25
C TYR A 315 -1.27 -11.95 10.85
N ILE A 316 -2.02 -11.32 9.94
CA ILE A 316 -1.56 -11.01 8.58
C ILE A 316 -0.39 -10.03 8.63
N ALA A 317 -0.52 -8.93 9.37
CA ALA A 317 0.55 -7.94 9.52
C ALA A 317 1.89 -8.56 9.98
N LYS A 318 1.83 -9.55 10.88
CA LYS A 318 3.00 -10.22 11.44
C LYS A 318 3.59 -11.31 10.52
N ASN A 319 2.74 -12.11 9.88
CA ASN A 319 3.17 -13.33 9.18
C ASN A 319 3.18 -13.19 7.65
N HIS A 320 2.51 -12.16 7.14
CA HIS A 320 2.33 -11.90 5.72
C HIS A 320 2.63 -10.43 5.49
N GLN A 321 3.90 -10.04 5.38
CA GLN A 321 4.22 -8.69 4.94
C GLN A 321 3.91 -8.55 3.45
N PRO A 322 3.37 -7.41 3.00
CA PRO A 322 3.15 -7.20 1.58
C PRO A 322 4.51 -7.24 0.87
N ARG A 323 4.56 -7.95 -0.25
CA ARG A 323 5.79 -8.05 -1.04
C ARG A 323 5.94 -6.77 -1.85
N ASP A 324 7.18 -6.30 -1.94
CA ASP A 324 7.58 -5.21 -2.83
C ASP A 324 7.11 -5.51 -4.26
N PRO A 325 6.26 -4.66 -4.86
CA PRO A 325 5.86 -4.78 -6.26
C PRO A 325 7.07 -4.42 -7.13
N ARG A 326 7.89 -5.42 -7.44
CA ARG A 326 8.98 -5.27 -8.42
C ARG A 326 8.47 -5.31 -9.84
#